data_AF-A0A397SA42-F1
#
_entry.id   AF-A0A397SA42-F1
#
_cell.length_a   1.000
_cell.length_b   1.000
_cell.length_c   1.000
_cell.angle_alpha   90.00
_cell.angle_beta   90.00
_cell.angle_gamma   90.00
#
_symmetry.space_group_name_H-M   'P 1'
#
loop_
_entity.id
_entity.type
_entity.pdbx_description
1 polymer ?
#
loop_
_entity_poly.entity_id
_entity_poly.type
_entity_poly.pdbx_seq_one_letter_code
_entity_poly.pdbx_strand_id
1 'polypeptide(L)'
;MPRSTLTYPPEWADIYMPKNYIQSDWFNSIDDPITLIELQDTLSSLPNNKASGPSSITYEDIKYLDNHTKNFLVEFFNLILTYHTYPKEWNEALLFPIPKPKDWDCHINNI
;
A
#
# COMPACT_ATOMS: atom_id res chain seq x y z
N MET A 1 18.69 10.60 -10.56
CA MET A 1 18.47 11.98 -10.08
C MET A 1 19.26 12.18 -8.79
N PRO A 2 20.11 13.21 -8.63
CA PRO A 2 20.78 13.43 -7.36
C PRO A 2 19.75 13.91 -6.34
N ARG A 3 19.72 13.26 -5.18
CA ARG A 3 18.81 13.51 -4.05
C ARG A 3 18.94 14.96 -3.61
N SER A 4 17.87 15.74 -3.68
CA SER A 4 17.79 17.07 -3.07
C SER A 4 18.17 16.97 -1.59
N THR A 5 19.12 17.77 -1.14
CA THR A 5 19.51 17.86 0.27
C THR A 5 18.37 18.47 1.09
N LEU A 6 17.40 17.64 1.47
CA LEU A 6 16.35 18.00 2.42
C LEU A 6 17.03 18.38 3.74
N THR A 7 17.07 19.68 4.02
CA THR A 7 17.58 20.21 5.28
C THR A 7 16.45 20.09 6.29
N TYR A 8 16.42 18.99 7.04
CA TYR A 8 15.44 18.78 8.10
C TYR A 8 15.72 19.75 9.27
N PRO A 9 14.69 20.15 10.04
CA PRO A 9 14.89 20.88 11.29
C PRO A 9 15.90 20.15 12.20
N PRO A 10 16.84 20.87 12.87
CA PRO A 10 17.88 20.25 13.70
C PRO A 10 17.36 19.27 14.73
N GLU A 11 16.20 19.56 15.31
CA GLU A 11 15.50 18.71 16.29
C GLU A 11 15.10 17.32 15.77
N TRP A 12 15.04 17.10 14.44
CA TRP A 12 14.68 15.80 13.84
C TRP A 12 15.86 15.15 13.11
N ALA A 13 17.04 15.77 13.14
CA ALA A 13 18.22 15.25 12.43
C ALA A 13 18.53 13.80 12.82
N ASP A 14 18.56 13.51 14.12
CA ASP A 14 18.84 12.18 14.66
C ASP A 14 17.77 11.13 14.25
N ILE A 15 16.51 11.56 14.07
CA ILE A 15 15.39 10.68 13.68
C ILE A 15 15.51 10.27 12.20
N TYR A 16 15.94 11.19 11.34
CA TYR A 16 16.02 10.98 9.90
C TYR A 16 17.39 10.53 9.40
N MET A 17 18.40 10.44 10.26
CA MET A 17 19.70 9.89 9.88
C MET A 17 19.55 8.43 9.42
N PRO A 18 20.23 8.03 8.33
CA PRO A 18 20.26 6.64 7.91
C PRO A 18 20.74 5.74 9.05
N LYS A 19 19.98 4.69 9.35
CA LYS A 19 20.34 3.75 10.41
C LYS A 19 21.38 2.78 9.88
N ASN A 20 22.51 2.66 10.59
CA ASN A 20 23.66 1.86 10.19
C ASN A 20 23.40 0.35 10.05
N TYR A 21 22.35 -0.17 10.69
CA TYR A 21 21.96 -1.58 10.60
C TYR A 21 21.08 -1.90 9.38
N ILE A 22 20.62 -0.88 8.65
CA ILE A 22 19.84 -1.09 7.43
C ILE A 22 20.80 -1.52 6.32
N GLN A 23 20.60 -2.74 5.81
CA GLN A 23 21.41 -3.29 4.74
C GLN A 23 20.79 -2.94 3.39
N SER A 24 21.60 -2.44 2.44
CA SER A 24 21.13 -2.10 1.09
C SER A 24 20.53 -3.30 0.36
N ASP A 25 21.02 -4.50 0.64
CA ASP A 25 20.53 -5.73 0.00
C ASP A 25 19.07 -6.05 0.33
N TRP A 26 18.51 -5.50 1.41
CA TRP A 26 17.09 -5.66 1.76
C TRP A 26 16.15 -5.05 0.71
N PHE A 27 16.66 -4.17 -0.15
CA PHE A 27 15.89 -3.49 -1.20
C PHE A 27 16.12 -4.09 -2.59
N ASN A 28 17.00 -5.09 -2.74
CA ASN A 28 17.36 -5.63 -4.05
C ASN A 28 16.16 -6.20 -4.82
N SER A 29 15.14 -6.68 -4.11
CA SER A 29 13.94 -7.30 -4.70
C SER A 29 12.71 -6.38 -4.67
N ILE A 30 12.85 -5.10 -4.30
CA ILE A 30 11.67 -4.23 -4.12
C ILE A 30 11.01 -3.86 -5.46
N ASP A 31 11.80 -3.88 -6.53
CA ASP A 31 11.39 -3.58 -7.89
C ASP A 31 11.24 -4.85 -8.75
N ASP A 32 11.32 -6.04 -8.12
CA ASP A 32 11.09 -7.30 -8.84
C ASP A 32 9.66 -7.36 -9.39
N PRO A 33 9.45 -7.90 -10.60
CA PRO A 33 8.12 -8.02 -11.16
C PRO A 33 7.22 -8.90 -10.28
N ILE A 34 6.00 -8.41 -10.04
CA ILE A 34 4.94 -9.15 -9.36
C ILE A 34 4.61 -10.40 -10.16
N THR A 35 4.56 -11.55 -9.49
CA THR A 35 4.21 -12.83 -10.08
C THR A 35 2.73 -13.14 -9.93
N LEU A 36 2.22 -14.04 -10.78
CA LEU A 36 0.85 -14.56 -10.64
C LEU A 36 0.62 -15.27 -9.29
N ILE A 37 1.65 -15.98 -8.79
CA ILE A 37 1.58 -16.70 -7.53
C ILE A 37 1.42 -15.71 -6.37
N GLU A 38 2.25 -14.67 -6.31
CA GLU A 38 2.14 -13.62 -5.28
C GLU A 38 0.76 -12.94 -5.30
N LEU A 39 0.24 -12.65 -6.50
CA LEU A 39 -1.12 -12.11 -6.62
C LEU A 39 -2.15 -13.09 -6.04
N GLN A 40 -2.08 -14.38 -6.41
CA GLN A 40 -3.03 -15.40 -5.96
C GLN A 40 -2.96 -15.59 -4.44
N ASP A 41 -1.76 -15.67 -3.87
CA ASP A 41 -1.54 -15.80 -2.43
C ASP A 41 -2.08 -14.58 -1.69
N THR A 42 -1.80 -13.37 -2.20
CA THR A 42 -2.33 -12.12 -1.65
C THR A 42 -3.85 -12.11 -1.67
N LEU A 43 -4.47 -12.42 -2.80
CA LEU A 43 -5.92 -12.47 -2.93
C LEU A 43 -6.53 -13.50 -1.98
N SER A 44 -5.92 -14.67 -1.81
CA SER A 44 -6.41 -15.71 -0.89
C SER A 44 -6.43 -15.23 0.57
N SER A 45 -5.46 -14.38 0.94
CA SER A 45 -5.30 -13.86 2.30
C SER A 45 -6.27 -12.73 2.67
N LEU A 46 -6.94 -12.12 1.69
CA LEU A 46 -7.85 -11.00 1.93
C LEU A 46 -9.00 -11.43 2.87
N PRO A 47 -9.45 -10.58 3.81
CA PRO A 47 -10.58 -10.91 4.68
C PRO A 47 -11.91 -10.85 3.92
N ASN A 48 -12.86 -11.71 4.27
CA ASN A 48 -14.22 -11.65 3.71
C ASN A 48 -15.10 -10.61 4.41
N ASN A 49 -16.18 -10.20 3.75
CA ASN A 49 -17.23 -9.30 4.23
C ASN A 49 -16.70 -7.91 4.62
N LYS A 50 -15.68 -7.42 3.90
CA LYS A 50 -15.26 -6.02 4.01
C LYS A 50 -16.19 -5.14 3.17
N ALA A 51 -16.39 -3.91 3.65
CA ALA A 51 -17.13 -2.92 2.90
C ALA A 51 -16.41 -2.66 1.57
N SER A 52 -17.16 -2.73 0.48
CA SER A 52 -16.68 -2.29 -0.82
C SER A 52 -16.56 -0.77 -0.86
N GLY A 53 -15.71 -0.28 -1.76
CA GLY A 53 -15.67 1.14 -2.09
C GLY A 53 -16.89 1.58 -2.92
N PRO A 54 -16.90 2.84 -3.42
CA PRO A 54 -17.98 3.37 -4.25
C PRO A 54 -18.32 2.55 -5.50
N SER A 55 -17.36 1.78 -6.03
CA SER A 55 -17.55 0.88 -7.17
C SER A 55 -18.40 -0.36 -6.85
N SER A 56 -18.68 -0.63 -5.57
CA SER A 56 -19.34 -1.85 -5.08
C SER A 56 -18.59 -3.16 -5.33
N ILE A 57 -17.35 -3.10 -5.84
CA ILE A 57 -16.48 -4.28 -6.01
C ILE A 57 -15.97 -4.73 -4.64
N THR A 58 -16.23 -5.99 -4.30
CA THR A 58 -15.80 -6.63 -3.05
C THR A 58 -14.48 -7.40 -3.23
N TYR A 59 -13.84 -7.78 -2.13
CA TYR A 59 -12.67 -8.65 -2.21
C TYR A 59 -13.02 -10.03 -2.77
N GLU A 60 -14.22 -10.52 -2.48
CA GLU A 60 -14.77 -11.77 -3.00
C GLU A 60 -14.85 -11.74 -4.52
N ASP A 61 -15.32 -10.65 -5.12
CA ASP A 61 -15.38 -10.49 -6.57
C ASP A 61 -13.98 -10.66 -7.21
N ILE A 62 -12.95 -10.08 -6.58
CA ILE A 62 -11.57 -10.14 -7.06
C ILE A 62 -10.96 -11.53 -6.84
N LYS A 63 -11.25 -12.19 -5.70
CA LYS A 63 -10.77 -13.55 -5.40
C LYS A 63 -11.23 -14.56 -6.45
N TYR A 64 -12.49 -14.47 -6.86
CA TYR A 64 -13.12 -15.40 -7.78
C TYR A 64 -12.90 -15.08 -9.26
N LEU A 65 -12.09 -14.06 -9.58
CA LEU A 65 -11.66 -13.81 -10.95
C LEU A 65 -11.00 -15.04 -11.57
N ASP A 66 -11.25 -15.23 -12.86
CA ASP A 66 -10.62 -16.25 -13.65
C ASP A 66 -9.13 -15.94 -13.88
N ASN A 67 -8.38 -16.93 -14.32
CA ASN A 67 -6.93 -16.78 -14.50
C ASN A 67 -6.57 -15.79 -15.61
N HIS A 68 -7.38 -15.60 -16.65
CA HIS A 68 -7.08 -14.61 -17.68
C HIS A 68 -7.12 -13.21 -17.08
N THR A 69 -8.17 -12.89 -16.31
CA THR A 69 -8.28 -11.58 -15.64
C THR A 69 -7.18 -11.38 -14.59
N LYS A 70 -6.81 -12.43 -13.83
CA LYS A 70 -5.68 -12.34 -12.88
C LYS A 70 -4.35 -12.06 -13.59
N ASN A 71 -4.09 -12.69 -14.73
CA ASN A 71 -2.89 -12.39 -15.52
C ASN A 71 -2.89 -10.94 -16.03
N PHE A 72 -4.04 -10.43 -16.48
CA PHE A 72 -4.17 -9.02 -16.85
C PHE A 72 -3.83 -8.08 -15.68
N LEU A 73 -4.29 -8.39 -14.46
CA LEU A 73 -3.96 -7.59 -13.28
C LEU A 73 -2.45 -7.59 -12.98
N VAL A 74 -1.79 -8.76 -13.09
CA VAL A 74 -0.33 -8.86 -12.93
C VAL A 74 0.40 -7.98 -13.95
N GLU A 75 0.01 -8.06 -15.22
CA GLU A 75 0.59 -7.22 -16.27
C GLU A 75 0.38 -5.74 -15.97
N PHE A 76 -0.86 -5.35 -15.63
CA PHE A 76 -1.20 -3.98 -15.28
C PHE A 76 -0.39 -3.44 -14.09
N PHE A 77 -0.27 -4.20 -12.99
CA PHE A 77 0.51 -3.77 -11.83
C PHE A 77 2.01 -3.67 -12.13
N ASN A 78 2.55 -4.58 -12.96
CA ASN A 78 3.94 -4.50 -13.39
C ASN A 78 4.22 -3.31 -14.31
N LEU A 79 3.24 -2.89 -15.13
CA LEU A 79 3.33 -1.63 -15.87
C LEU A 79 3.40 -0.44 -14.91
N ILE A 80 2.57 -0.40 -13.87
CA ILE A 80 2.63 0.65 -12.85
C ILE A 80 4.00 0.66 -12.16
N LEU A 81 4.53 -0.51 -11.78
CA LEU A 81 5.82 -0.65 -11.12
C LEU A 81 6.97 -0.15 -12.02
N THR A 82 6.94 -0.50 -13.31
CA THR A 82 7.98 -0.16 -14.28
C THR A 82 7.96 1.33 -14.67
N TYR A 83 6.77 1.89 -14.92
CA TYR A 83 6.64 3.25 -15.44
C TYR A 83 6.39 4.30 -14.35
N HIS A 84 6.10 3.86 -13.12
CA HIS A 84 5.72 4.71 -12.00
C HIS A 84 4.53 5.63 -12.30
N THR A 85 3.61 5.16 -13.16
CA THR A 85 2.39 5.86 -13.54
C THR A 85 1.17 5.06 -13.14
N TYR A 86 0.23 5.71 -12.46
CA TYR A 86 -1.03 5.11 -12.02
C TYR A 86 -2.17 6.12 -12.18
N PRO A 87 -3.45 5.68 -12.14
CA PRO A 87 -4.59 6.58 -12.28
C PRO A 87 -4.56 7.69 -11.22
N LYS A 88 -4.76 8.94 -11.63
CA LYS A 88 -4.69 10.09 -10.70
C LYS A 88 -5.77 10.00 -9.62
N GLU A 89 -6.90 9.40 -9.97
CA GLU A 89 -8.06 9.12 -9.14
C GLU A 89 -7.70 8.29 -7.91
N TRP A 90 -6.62 7.48 -7.96
CA TRP A 90 -6.15 6.74 -6.78
C TRP A 90 -5.57 7.66 -5.69
N ASN A 91 -5.25 8.91 -6.02
CA ASN A 91 -4.87 9.93 -5.03
C ASN A 91 -6.08 10.66 -4.44
N GLU A 92 -7.30 10.37 -4.92
CA GLU A 92 -8.53 10.94 -4.36
C GLU A 92 -9.03 10.06 -3.21
N ALA A 93 -9.40 10.68 -2.10
CA ALA A 93 -9.93 9.98 -0.94
C ALA A 93 -11.27 10.57 -0.51
N LEU A 94 -12.22 9.70 -0.20
CA LEU A 94 -13.45 10.09 0.50
C LEU A 94 -13.20 10.00 2.01
N LEU A 95 -13.30 11.13 2.70
CA LEU A 95 -13.10 11.22 4.14
C LEU A 95 -14.44 11.14 4.86
N PHE A 96 -14.67 9.99 5.51
CA PHE A 96 -15.81 9.80 6.40
C PHE A 96 -15.31 9.66 7.84
N PRO A 97 -15.68 10.55 8.76
CA PRO A 97 -15.33 10.37 10.17
C PRO A 97 -16.06 9.14 10.71
N ILE A 98 -15.30 8.17 11.22
CA ILE A 98 -15.86 7.04 11.98
C ILE A 98 -15.77 7.42 13.45
N PRO A 99 -16.89 7.62 14.16
CA PRO A 99 -16.86 7.92 15.58
C PRO A 99 -16.25 6.73 16.32
N LYS A 100 -15.25 7.02 17.15
CA LYS A 100 -14.70 6.00 18.04
C LYS A 100 -15.74 5.62 19.10
N PRO A 101 -15.71 4.39 19.61
CA PRO A 101 -16.64 3.96 20.66
C PRO A 101 -16.51 4.77 21.96
N LYS A 102 -15.33 5.33 22.23
CA LYS A 102 -15.00 6.10 23.42
C LYS A 102 -14.21 7.35 23.05
N ASP A 103 -14.41 8.42 23.82
CA ASP A 103 -13.58 9.61 23.73
C ASP A 103 -12.15 9.32 24.16
N TRP A 104 -11.19 9.95 23.47
CA TRP A 104 -9.76 9.73 23.67
C TRP A 104 -9.31 10.03 25.11
N ASP A 105 -9.82 11.12 25.72
CA ASP A 105 -9.45 11.61 27.06
C ASP A 105 -7.93 11.63 27.37
N CYS A 106 -7.07 11.68 26.33
CA CYS A 106 -5.62 11.55 26.48
C CYS A 106 -5.17 10.24 27.17
N HIS A 107 -5.94 9.16 27.02
CA HIS A 107 -5.62 7.83 27.56
C HIS A 107 -5.40 6.83 26.44
N ILE A 108 -4.18 6.28 26.35
CA ILE A 108 -3.79 5.32 25.29
C ILE A 108 -4.60 4.02 25.31
N ASN A 109 -5.35 3.75 26.37
CA ASN A 109 -6.26 2.61 26.46
C ASN A 109 -7.69 2.94 26.02
N ASN A 110 -7.98 4.19 25.68
CA ASN A 110 -9.27 4.65 25.14
C ASN A 110 -9.25 4.72 23.60
N ILE A 111 -8.47 3.86 22.95
CA ILE A 111 -8.34 3.84 21.47
C ILE A 111 -9.58 3.25 20.83
#